data_AF-A0A372ZQN4-F1
#
_entry.id   AF-A0A372ZQN4-F1
#
_cell.length_a   1.000
_cell.length_b   1.000
_cell.length_c   1.000
_cell.angle_alpha   90.00
_cell.angle_beta   90.00
_cell.angle_gamma   90.00
#
_symmetry.space_group_name_H-M   'P 1'
#
loop_
_entity.id
_entity.type
_entity.pdbx_description
1 polymer ?
#
loop_
_entity_poly.entity_id
_entity_poly.type
_entity_poly.pdbx_seq_one_letter_code
_entity_poly.pdbx_strand_id
1 'polypeptide(L)'
;MRSPDASADPRVQTWAPWTRHSPRPSSTNRPRRPDDHHAQRQPRQPRTTAQPMTAEPLEERTAMTTHSAGTPALPTLTSDNSTFSGDDGCMKFELVEVFGNEPLTGGPLGVVTCAAACDDALMQRLAARLAMPETVFLRRGDGGEVEVRIFTPYVELDFAGHPLVGAAAVAVRQGLAQPGRVALRTRGGIVHAQVGPTGESAVLEERACQVGPPVVPDLVCEAVGLAPDAAVGPVRLASAGLGFACLPVSAADLESAEALPHRVAALAERVPGLAGVFGVAVFVPQLPEVRARVFVPEPVCAEDPATGSAALAMAGWLAHTGPIDKPLVFDIVQGTTELGFSRLRVEVRRNADGGIFASVGGGVRTLLKGQLMTGKMVDRA
;
A
#
# COMPACT_ATOMS: atom_id res chain seq x y z
N MET A 1 -16.41 19.84 56.68
CA MET A 1 -17.06 19.20 55.51
C MET A 1 -16.26 19.57 54.29
N ARG A 2 -15.59 18.58 53.67
CA ARG A 2 -14.71 18.74 52.52
C ARG A 2 -15.50 18.52 51.22
N SER A 3 -15.25 19.37 50.23
CA SER A 3 -15.58 19.15 48.82
C SER A 3 -14.74 17.99 48.26
N PRO A 4 -15.26 17.17 47.32
CA PRO A 4 -14.41 16.30 46.52
C PRO A 4 -14.13 16.90 45.14
N ASP A 5 -12.86 16.81 44.79
CA ASP A 5 -12.20 17.16 43.53
C ASP A 5 -12.89 16.58 42.29
N ALA A 6 -13.01 17.40 41.25
CA ALA A 6 -13.18 16.95 39.87
C ALA A 6 -11.82 16.47 39.34
N SER A 7 -11.57 15.17 39.49
CA SER A 7 -10.43 14.47 38.91
C SER A 7 -10.48 14.53 37.37
N ALA A 8 -9.35 14.91 36.78
CA ALA A 8 -9.08 14.89 35.36
C ALA A 8 -9.41 13.52 34.72
N ASP A 9 -10.09 13.56 33.57
CA ASP A 9 -10.38 12.40 32.71
C ASP A 9 -9.11 11.94 31.98
N PRO A 10 -8.65 10.67 32.13
CA PRO A 10 -7.46 10.17 31.49
C PRO A 10 -7.80 9.39 30.22
N ARG A 11 -8.44 9.97 29.21
CA ARG A 11 -8.68 9.28 27.91
C ARG A 11 -8.62 10.14 26.64
N VAL A 12 -7.99 11.31 26.68
CA VAL A 12 -7.49 11.95 25.45
C VAL A 12 -6.18 11.27 25.06
N GLN A 13 -6.27 10.17 24.31
CA GLN A 13 -5.10 9.68 23.57
C GLN A 13 -4.81 10.70 22.47
N THR A 14 -3.82 11.54 22.74
CA THR A 14 -3.25 12.48 21.79
C THR A 14 -2.74 11.75 20.56
N TRP A 15 -3.01 12.32 19.39
CA TRP A 15 -2.54 11.87 18.08
C TRP A 15 -1.05 11.56 18.12
N ALA A 16 -0.66 10.29 18.05
CA ALA A 16 0.75 9.92 17.90
C ALA A 16 1.11 10.05 16.41
N PRO A 17 2.00 10.98 16.03
CA PRO A 17 2.43 11.10 14.63
C PRO A 17 3.11 9.81 14.19
N TRP A 18 2.83 9.39 12.96
CA TRP A 18 3.58 8.30 12.32
C TRP A 18 5.02 8.77 12.09
N THR A 19 5.96 8.31 12.92
CA THR A 19 7.37 8.71 12.83
C THR A 19 8.13 7.80 11.87
N ARG A 20 8.53 8.29 10.70
CA ARG A 20 9.56 7.64 9.88
C ARG A 20 10.86 7.51 10.70
N HIS A 21 11.25 6.31 11.07
CA HIS A 21 12.56 6.06 11.65
C HIS A 21 13.57 5.85 10.52
N SER A 22 14.16 6.94 10.02
CA SER A 22 15.34 6.86 9.15
C SER A 22 16.61 6.89 10.01
N PRO A 23 17.56 5.95 9.85
CA PRO A 23 18.84 6.04 10.53
C PRO A 23 19.65 7.21 9.98
N ARG A 24 20.01 8.16 10.85
CA ARG A 24 20.95 9.24 10.50
C ARG A 24 22.35 8.62 10.31
N PRO A 25 23.06 8.88 9.19
CA PRO A 25 24.46 8.51 9.11
C PRO A 25 25.27 9.38 10.07
N SER A 26 26.05 8.74 10.92
CA SER A 26 27.06 9.38 11.79
C SER A 26 28.16 9.97 10.91
N SER A 27 28.21 11.29 10.75
CA SER A 27 29.35 11.96 10.13
C SER A 27 30.40 12.31 11.18
N THR A 28 31.56 11.68 11.03
CA THR A 28 32.78 11.99 11.76
C THR A 28 33.35 13.32 11.31
N ASN A 29 33.84 14.05 12.29
CA ASN A 29 34.36 15.41 12.24
C ASN A 29 35.72 15.45 11.51
N ARG A 30 35.87 16.24 10.44
CA ARG A 30 37.19 16.70 9.96
C ARG A 30 37.11 18.13 9.38
N PRO A 31 38.17 18.94 9.57
CA PRO A 31 38.07 20.39 9.56
C PRO A 31 38.24 21.03 8.17
N ARG A 32 37.61 22.20 8.00
CA ARG A 32 37.72 23.10 6.83
C ARG A 32 39.10 23.77 6.76
N ARG A 33 39.55 24.05 5.53
CA ARG A 33 40.49 25.14 5.19
C ARG A 33 40.10 25.80 3.85
N PRO A 34 40.54 27.05 3.59
CA PRO A 34 39.75 28.06 2.88
C PRO A 34 40.27 28.41 1.47
N ASP A 35 39.37 29.11 0.73
CA ASP A 35 39.51 30.09 -0.36
C ASP A 35 40.43 29.79 -1.56
N ASP A 36 39.90 29.90 -2.80
CA ASP A 36 39.92 31.16 -3.56
C ASP A 36 39.43 31.01 -5.04
N HIS A 37 39.05 32.16 -5.62
CA HIS A 37 38.92 32.51 -7.05
C HIS A 37 37.54 32.51 -7.76
N HIS A 38 36.99 33.73 -7.79
CA HIS A 38 36.44 34.47 -8.94
C HIS A 38 36.50 33.79 -10.34
N ALA A 39 35.35 33.74 -11.03
CA ALA A 39 35.21 34.21 -12.42
C ALA A 39 33.74 34.42 -12.83
N GLN A 40 33.54 35.40 -13.68
CA GLN A 40 32.28 36.05 -14.05
C GLN A 40 31.42 35.27 -15.07
N ARG A 41 30.12 35.55 -15.05
CA ARG A 41 29.12 35.22 -16.08
C ARG A 41 29.34 36.02 -17.36
N GLN A 42 29.07 35.41 -18.53
CA GLN A 42 28.48 36.08 -19.70
C GLN A 42 27.51 35.16 -20.46
N PRO A 43 26.46 35.71 -21.11
CA PRO A 43 25.35 34.95 -21.71
C PRO A 43 25.54 34.69 -23.22
N ARG A 44 24.89 33.65 -23.77
CA ARG A 44 24.72 33.49 -25.23
C ARG A 44 23.25 33.30 -25.60
N GLN A 45 22.84 34.07 -26.60
CA GLN A 45 21.52 34.16 -27.23
C GLN A 45 21.37 33.15 -28.43
N PRO A 46 20.16 33.01 -29.03
CA PRO A 46 19.64 31.73 -29.57
C PRO A 46 19.81 31.54 -31.08
N ARG A 47 19.61 30.31 -31.56
CA ARG A 47 19.46 29.98 -33.00
C ARG A 47 18.28 29.03 -33.27
N THR A 48 17.22 29.63 -33.81
CA THR A 48 16.38 29.23 -34.98
C THR A 48 16.24 27.76 -35.43
N THR A 49 14.99 27.27 -35.32
CA THR A 49 14.11 26.58 -36.30
C THR A 49 14.66 25.52 -37.28
N ALA A 50 14.08 24.32 -37.20
CA ALA A 50 13.88 23.40 -38.35
C ALA A 50 12.56 22.61 -38.19
N GLN A 51 11.85 22.45 -39.31
CA GLN A 51 10.50 21.88 -39.49
C GLN A 51 10.49 20.34 -39.68
N PRO A 52 9.31 19.67 -39.64
CA PRO A 52 9.19 18.23 -39.41
C PRO A 52 9.27 17.38 -40.70
N MET A 53 9.72 16.13 -40.55
CA MET A 53 9.69 15.12 -41.61
C MET A 53 8.48 14.18 -41.46
N THR A 54 7.74 14.05 -42.54
CA THR A 54 6.63 13.10 -42.77
C THR A 54 7.14 11.70 -43.08
N ALA A 55 6.41 10.68 -42.61
CA ALA A 55 6.65 9.27 -42.87
C ALA A 55 5.84 8.80 -44.09
N GLU A 56 6.44 7.96 -44.94
CA GLU A 56 5.75 7.13 -45.95
C GLU A 56 6.11 5.64 -45.77
N PRO A 57 5.24 4.70 -46.20
CA PRO A 57 5.24 3.31 -45.74
C PRO A 57 6.04 2.36 -46.65
N LEU A 58 6.57 1.28 -46.07
CA LEU A 58 7.23 0.20 -46.81
C LEU A 58 6.23 -0.90 -47.20
N GLU A 59 6.12 -1.15 -48.50
CA GLU A 59 5.35 -2.24 -49.10
C GLU A 59 6.03 -3.62 -48.95
N GLU A 60 5.18 -4.65 -48.89
CA GLU A 60 5.50 -6.08 -48.94
C GLU A 60 6.26 -6.48 -50.21
N ARG A 61 7.34 -7.25 -50.05
CA ARG A 61 7.84 -8.16 -51.09
C ARG A 61 8.33 -9.47 -50.52
N THR A 62 7.55 -10.50 -50.80
CA THR A 62 7.84 -11.93 -50.65
C THR A 62 8.94 -12.35 -51.63
N ALA A 63 9.98 -13.04 -51.14
CA ALA A 63 10.78 -13.96 -51.94
C ALA A 63 11.46 -15.02 -51.06
N MET A 64 11.03 -16.27 -51.24
CA MET A 64 11.66 -17.48 -50.72
C MET A 64 13.07 -17.64 -51.28
N THR A 65 14.03 -17.94 -50.41
CA THR A 65 15.21 -18.74 -50.79
C THR A 65 15.66 -19.55 -49.58
N THR A 66 15.62 -20.87 -49.75
CA THR A 66 15.91 -21.88 -48.73
C THR A 66 17.41 -22.11 -48.62
N HIS A 67 18.00 -21.77 -47.47
CA HIS A 67 19.30 -22.32 -47.07
C HIS A 67 19.23 -22.89 -45.64
N SER A 68 19.50 -24.19 -45.59
CA SER A 68 19.66 -25.02 -44.40
C SER A 68 20.87 -24.55 -43.59
N ALA A 69 20.63 -24.15 -42.35
CA ALA A 69 21.64 -24.06 -41.29
C ALA A 69 20.98 -24.50 -39.99
N GLY A 70 21.53 -25.54 -39.36
CA GLY A 70 20.95 -26.19 -38.20
C GLY A 70 20.86 -25.28 -36.98
N THR A 71 19.68 -25.25 -36.37
CA THR A 71 19.44 -24.60 -35.08
C THR A 71 20.14 -25.40 -33.97
N PRO A 72 20.99 -24.80 -33.11
CA PRO A 72 21.44 -25.49 -31.91
C PRO A 72 20.25 -25.65 -30.96
N ALA A 73 19.96 -26.88 -30.57
CA ALA A 73 18.90 -27.20 -29.61
C ALA A 73 19.23 -26.53 -28.26
N LEU A 74 18.27 -25.77 -27.73
CA LEU A 74 18.28 -25.32 -26.33
C LEU A 74 18.28 -26.55 -25.42
N PRO A 75 19.09 -26.58 -24.34
CA PRO A 75 19.09 -27.71 -23.43
C PRO A 75 17.71 -27.86 -22.79
N THR A 76 17.09 -29.01 -23.02
CA THR A 76 15.88 -29.46 -22.33
C THR A 76 16.20 -29.60 -20.85
N LEU A 77 15.64 -28.71 -20.02
CA LEU A 77 15.61 -28.89 -18.58
C LEU A 77 14.73 -30.10 -18.27
N THR A 78 15.37 -31.24 -17.99
CA THR A 78 14.69 -32.40 -17.41
C THR A 78 14.17 -32.02 -16.04
N SER A 79 12.85 -32.12 -15.85
CA SER A 79 12.20 -31.91 -14.56
C SER A 79 12.57 -33.05 -13.61
N ASP A 80 13.65 -32.89 -12.86
CA ASP A 80 13.90 -33.74 -11.70
C ASP A 80 12.97 -33.29 -10.59
N ASN A 81 11.93 -34.09 -10.38
CA ASN A 81 10.91 -33.93 -9.36
C ASN A 81 11.47 -34.38 -7.99
N SER A 82 12.67 -33.88 -7.64
CA SER A 82 13.25 -34.09 -6.32
C SER A 82 12.60 -33.13 -5.33
N THR A 83 12.08 -33.70 -4.26
CA THR A 83 11.56 -32.99 -3.10
C THR A 83 12.73 -32.30 -2.41
N PHE A 84 12.94 -31.02 -2.73
CA PHE A 84 13.95 -30.20 -2.05
C PHE A 84 13.49 -29.94 -0.62
N SER A 85 14.14 -30.61 0.33
CA SER A 85 14.10 -30.32 1.76
C SER A 85 14.58 -28.87 2.00
N GLY A 86 13.91 -28.16 2.92
CA GLY A 86 14.05 -26.71 3.12
C GLY A 86 15.37 -26.20 3.73
N ASP A 87 16.53 -26.54 3.15
CA ASP A 87 17.86 -26.07 3.56
C ASP A 87 18.69 -25.51 2.37
N ASP A 88 18.19 -25.56 1.13
CA ASP A 88 18.95 -25.27 -0.09
C ASP A 88 18.84 -23.82 -0.61
N GLY A 89 18.57 -22.86 0.26
CA GLY A 89 18.55 -21.44 -0.13
C GLY A 89 17.45 -21.11 -1.16
N CYS A 90 16.30 -21.78 -1.07
CA CYS A 90 15.14 -21.55 -1.91
C CYS A 90 13.93 -21.18 -1.05
N MET A 91 13.18 -20.13 -1.44
CA MET A 91 11.94 -19.71 -0.78
C MET A 91 10.77 -19.72 -1.74
N LYS A 92 9.58 -20.13 -1.27
CA LYS A 92 8.37 -20.03 -2.10
C LYS A 92 8.01 -18.56 -2.30
N PHE A 93 7.62 -18.22 -3.51
CA PHE A 93 7.15 -16.88 -3.86
C PHE A 93 5.80 -16.96 -4.56
N GLU A 94 4.87 -16.11 -4.14
CA GLU A 94 3.64 -15.82 -4.86
C GLU A 94 3.54 -14.32 -5.12
N LEU A 95 3.23 -13.94 -6.35
CA LEU A 95 2.68 -12.63 -6.65
C LEU A 95 1.16 -12.77 -6.58
N VAL A 96 0.51 -12.03 -5.71
CA VAL A 96 -0.94 -12.02 -5.57
C VAL A 96 -1.51 -10.63 -5.80
N GLU A 97 -2.72 -10.57 -6.32
CA GLU A 97 -3.56 -9.38 -6.34
C GLU A 97 -4.52 -9.44 -5.16
N VAL A 98 -4.51 -8.42 -4.32
CA VAL A 98 -5.42 -8.26 -3.20
C VAL A 98 -6.53 -7.27 -3.59
N PHE A 99 -7.77 -7.60 -3.27
CA PHE A 99 -8.97 -6.82 -3.64
C PHE A 99 -9.29 -6.78 -5.15
N GLY A 100 -8.54 -7.52 -5.97
CA GLY A 100 -8.83 -7.69 -7.39
C GLY A 100 -10.13 -8.46 -7.63
N ASN A 101 -10.94 -7.96 -8.56
CA ASN A 101 -12.16 -8.62 -9.06
C ASN A 101 -11.96 -9.22 -10.47
N GLU A 102 -10.93 -8.78 -11.19
CA GLU A 102 -10.55 -9.24 -12.53
C GLU A 102 -9.06 -9.62 -12.55
N PRO A 103 -8.57 -10.31 -13.59
CA PRO A 103 -7.12 -10.52 -13.74
C PRO A 103 -6.39 -9.18 -13.87
N LEU A 104 -5.25 -9.05 -13.19
CA LEU A 104 -4.39 -7.85 -13.23
C LEU A 104 -5.07 -6.56 -12.70
N THR A 105 -6.01 -6.72 -11.77
CA THR A 105 -6.57 -5.63 -10.97
C THR A 105 -6.38 -5.91 -9.49
N GLY A 106 -6.34 -4.88 -8.66
CA GLY A 106 -6.07 -5.02 -7.23
C GLY A 106 -4.81 -4.29 -6.77
N GLY A 107 -4.45 -4.55 -5.52
CA GLY A 107 -3.17 -4.18 -4.93
C GLY A 107 -2.18 -5.33 -5.10
N PRO A 108 -1.09 -5.15 -5.85
CA PRO A 108 -0.13 -6.20 -6.08
C PRO A 108 0.73 -6.41 -4.84
N LEU A 109 0.87 -7.68 -4.42
CA LEU A 109 1.59 -8.06 -3.21
C LEU A 109 2.55 -9.21 -3.48
N GLY A 110 3.83 -9.00 -3.17
CA GLY A 110 4.81 -10.08 -3.11
C GLY A 110 4.65 -10.87 -1.81
N VAL A 111 4.53 -12.19 -1.90
CA VAL A 111 4.44 -13.07 -0.73
C VAL A 111 5.57 -14.09 -0.77
N VAL A 112 6.49 -13.99 0.19
CA VAL A 112 7.61 -14.91 0.36
C VAL A 112 7.35 -15.79 1.56
N THR A 113 7.40 -17.11 1.39
CA THR A 113 7.28 -18.04 2.52
C THR A 113 8.65 -18.57 2.90
N CYS A 114 9.10 -18.20 4.10
CA CYS A 114 10.36 -18.65 4.68
C CYS A 114 10.16 -19.99 5.41
N ALA A 115 11.09 -20.94 5.21
CA ALA A 115 11.11 -22.22 5.93
C ALA A 115 11.62 -22.05 7.37
N ALA A 116 12.56 -21.13 7.58
CA ALA A 116 13.13 -20.74 8.88
C ALA A 116 13.04 -19.22 9.06
N ALA A 117 13.53 -18.70 10.18
CA ALA A 117 13.63 -17.26 10.37
C ALA A 117 14.56 -16.65 9.30
N CYS A 118 14.02 -15.74 8.50
CA CYS A 118 14.76 -14.93 7.54
C CYS A 118 15.36 -13.71 8.27
N ASP A 119 16.62 -13.38 8.00
CA ASP A 119 17.24 -12.20 8.59
C ASP A 119 16.64 -10.89 8.01
N ASP A 120 16.58 -9.83 8.83
CA ASP A 120 15.95 -8.56 8.48
C ASP A 120 16.60 -7.89 7.25
N ALA A 121 17.92 -8.02 7.12
CA ALA A 121 18.67 -7.42 6.03
C ALA A 121 18.36 -8.10 4.69
N LEU A 122 18.20 -9.43 4.68
CA LEU A 122 17.83 -10.24 3.54
C LEU A 122 16.39 -9.93 3.14
N MET A 123 15.45 -9.87 4.08
CA MET A 123 14.06 -9.52 3.78
C MET A 123 13.97 -8.14 3.13
N GLN A 124 14.64 -7.13 3.69
CA GLN A 124 14.68 -5.79 3.10
C GLN A 124 15.35 -5.78 1.71
N ARG A 125 16.47 -6.50 1.53
CA ARG A 125 17.16 -6.61 0.22
C ARG A 125 16.30 -7.29 -0.83
N LEU A 126 15.54 -8.32 -0.44
CA LEU A 126 14.61 -9.02 -1.32
C LEU A 126 13.44 -8.12 -1.70
N ALA A 127 12.82 -7.43 -0.72
CA ALA A 127 11.76 -6.48 -1.00
C ALA A 127 12.22 -5.36 -1.96
N ALA A 128 13.42 -4.81 -1.72
CA ALA A 128 14.04 -3.82 -2.60
C ALA A 128 14.31 -4.37 -4.02
N ARG A 129 14.75 -5.63 -4.13
CA ARG A 129 15.01 -6.27 -5.43
C ARG A 129 13.74 -6.61 -6.20
N LEU A 130 12.69 -7.03 -5.50
CA LEU A 130 11.39 -7.34 -6.09
C LEU A 130 10.65 -6.08 -6.54
N ALA A 131 10.93 -4.94 -5.89
CA ALA A 131 10.37 -3.63 -6.24
C ALA A 131 8.83 -3.59 -6.31
N MET A 132 8.18 -4.44 -5.53
CA MET A 132 6.73 -4.40 -5.30
C MET A 132 6.42 -3.28 -4.29
N PRO A 133 5.22 -2.66 -4.33
CA PRO A 133 4.79 -1.70 -3.30
C PRO A 133 5.00 -2.25 -1.89
N GLU A 134 4.58 -3.50 -1.68
CA GLU A 134 4.85 -4.27 -0.48
C GLU A 134 5.24 -5.73 -0.81
N THR A 135 6.10 -6.27 0.04
CA THR A 135 6.44 -7.70 0.12
C THR A 135 6.25 -8.19 1.55
N VAL A 136 5.49 -9.26 1.72
CA VAL A 136 5.32 -9.92 3.02
C VAL A 136 6.11 -11.21 3.10
N PHE A 137 6.70 -11.44 4.27
CA PHE A 137 7.42 -12.67 4.59
C PHE A 137 6.62 -13.45 5.62
N LEU A 138 6.25 -14.67 5.25
CA LEU A 138 5.42 -15.57 6.05
C LEU A 138 6.26 -16.71 6.62
N ARG A 139 5.99 -17.06 7.87
CA ARG A 139 6.47 -18.28 8.50
C ARG A 139 5.41 -18.82 9.46
N ARG A 140 5.37 -20.13 9.65
CA ARG A 140 4.61 -20.70 10.76
C ARG A 140 5.26 -20.30 12.08
N GLY A 141 4.49 -19.66 12.97
CA GLY A 141 4.91 -19.36 14.32
C GLY A 141 4.75 -20.56 15.26
N ASP A 142 5.45 -20.52 16.38
CA ASP A 142 5.51 -21.64 17.33
C ASP A 142 4.23 -21.75 18.18
N GLY A 143 3.47 -20.66 18.32
CA GLY A 143 2.20 -20.61 19.07
C GLY A 143 0.95 -20.88 18.22
N GLY A 144 1.11 -21.30 16.97
CA GLY A 144 0.01 -21.57 16.04
C GLY A 144 -0.45 -20.35 15.22
N GLU A 145 0.08 -19.16 15.51
CA GLU A 145 -0.05 -17.99 14.65
C GLU A 145 0.84 -18.07 13.40
N VAL A 146 0.52 -17.26 12.39
CA VAL A 146 1.40 -17.01 11.24
C VAL A 146 2.21 -15.78 11.54
N GLU A 147 3.53 -15.89 11.48
CA GLU A 147 4.43 -14.74 11.57
C GLU A 147 4.45 -14.00 10.25
N VAL A 148 4.25 -12.69 10.32
CA VAL A 148 4.22 -11.81 9.14
C VAL A 148 5.14 -10.63 9.36
N ARG A 149 6.10 -10.45 8.45
CA ARG A 149 6.93 -9.25 8.33
C ARG A 149 6.55 -8.54 7.04
N ILE A 150 6.42 -7.21 7.05
CA ILE A 150 5.91 -6.43 5.92
C ILE A 150 6.97 -5.42 5.52
N PHE A 151 7.43 -5.46 4.28
CA PHE A 151 8.47 -4.57 3.77
C PHE A 151 8.00 -3.84 2.53
N THR A 152 8.23 -2.54 2.49
CA THR A 152 8.33 -1.78 1.24
C THR A 152 9.74 -1.98 0.66
N PRO A 153 10.05 -1.48 -0.56
CA PRO A 153 11.41 -1.48 -1.07
C PRO A 153 12.43 -0.73 -0.19
N TYR A 154 11.95 0.12 0.73
CA TYR A 154 12.80 1.05 1.48
C TYR A 154 12.85 0.79 2.99
N VAL A 155 11.76 0.26 3.56
CA VAL A 155 11.60 0.14 5.00
C VAL A 155 10.59 -0.95 5.36
N GLU A 156 10.75 -1.49 6.56
CA GLU A 156 9.76 -2.34 7.20
C GLU A 156 8.57 -1.54 7.77
N LEU A 157 7.37 -2.10 7.66
CA LEU A 157 6.13 -1.58 8.23
C LEU A 157 5.66 -2.46 9.40
N ASP A 158 5.22 -1.83 10.50
CA ASP A 158 4.65 -2.57 11.63
C ASP A 158 3.26 -3.15 11.31
N PHE A 159 2.53 -2.52 10.38
CA PHE A 159 1.18 -2.88 9.96
C PHE A 159 0.89 -2.32 8.55
N ALA A 160 0.15 -3.09 7.75
CA ALA A 160 -0.45 -2.62 6.50
C ALA A 160 -1.71 -3.43 6.16
N GLY A 161 -2.76 -2.76 5.68
CA GLY A 161 -4.09 -3.37 5.47
C GLY A 161 -4.11 -4.45 4.38
N HIS A 162 -3.94 -4.07 3.11
CA HIS A 162 -3.97 -5.03 1.99
C HIS A 162 -2.91 -6.14 2.14
N PRO A 163 -1.67 -5.87 2.64
CA PRO A 163 -0.67 -6.92 2.82
C PRO A 163 -1.11 -8.02 3.79
N LEU A 164 -1.84 -7.66 4.86
CA LEU A 164 -2.33 -8.65 5.84
C LEU A 164 -3.51 -9.47 5.31
N VAL A 165 -4.38 -8.90 4.47
CA VAL A 165 -5.42 -9.66 3.76
C VAL A 165 -4.77 -10.70 2.85
N GLY A 166 -3.79 -10.29 2.04
CA GLY A 166 -3.03 -11.20 1.17
C GLY A 166 -2.26 -12.26 1.94
N ALA A 167 -1.59 -11.87 3.03
CA ALA A 167 -0.86 -12.78 3.92
C ALA A 167 -1.76 -13.87 4.50
N ALA A 168 -2.92 -13.52 5.05
CA ALA A 168 -3.86 -14.49 5.62
C ALA A 168 -4.35 -15.50 4.59
N ALA A 169 -4.73 -15.00 3.41
CA ALA A 169 -5.21 -15.81 2.29
C ALA A 169 -4.15 -16.79 1.78
N VAL A 170 -2.91 -16.32 1.59
CA VAL A 170 -1.79 -17.18 1.16
C VAL A 170 -1.40 -18.17 2.26
N ALA A 171 -1.42 -17.76 3.53
CA ALA A 171 -1.11 -18.64 4.65
C ALA A 171 -2.05 -19.86 4.70
N VAL A 172 -3.35 -19.66 4.44
CA VAL A 172 -4.31 -20.78 4.31
C VAL A 172 -4.03 -21.62 3.07
N ARG A 173 -3.81 -21.00 1.90
CA ARG A 173 -3.50 -21.72 0.65
C ARG A 173 -2.25 -22.59 0.74
N GLN A 174 -1.25 -22.16 1.50
CA GLN A 174 0.00 -22.89 1.69
C GLN A 174 -0.02 -23.83 2.91
N GLY A 175 -1.14 -23.93 3.63
CA GLY A 175 -1.28 -24.78 4.80
C GLY A 175 -0.50 -24.30 6.03
N LEU A 176 -0.10 -23.03 6.08
CA LEU A 176 0.49 -22.43 7.28
C LEU A 176 -0.55 -22.24 8.39
N ALA A 177 -1.80 -21.99 8.01
CA ALA A 177 -2.96 -21.88 8.89
C ALA A 177 -4.15 -22.66 8.33
N GLN A 178 -5.12 -22.96 9.19
CA GLN A 178 -6.42 -23.50 8.77
C GLN A 178 -7.35 -22.37 8.33
N PRO A 179 -8.29 -22.61 7.39
CA PRO A 179 -9.36 -21.66 7.10
C PRO A 179 -10.16 -21.29 8.36
N GLY A 180 -10.82 -20.13 8.34
CA GLY A 180 -11.51 -19.58 9.49
C GLY A 180 -10.78 -18.38 10.08
N ARG A 181 -10.72 -18.31 11.41
CA ARG A 181 -10.07 -17.20 12.12
C ARG A 181 -8.56 -17.44 12.22
N VAL A 182 -7.78 -16.76 11.38
CA VAL A 182 -6.32 -16.83 11.31
C VAL A 182 -5.70 -15.73 12.17
N ALA A 183 -4.75 -16.07 13.03
CA ALA A 183 -3.95 -15.10 13.79
C ALA A 183 -2.65 -14.79 13.03
N LEU A 184 -2.39 -13.50 12.78
CA LEU A 184 -1.19 -12.98 12.14
C LEU A 184 -0.40 -12.18 13.18
N ARG A 185 0.82 -12.60 13.50
CA ARG A 185 1.72 -11.84 14.37
C ARG A 185 2.63 -10.96 13.55
N THR A 186 2.41 -9.64 13.67
CA THR A 186 3.24 -8.60 13.05
C THR A 186 4.08 -7.90 14.11
N ARG A 187 4.94 -6.95 13.71
CA ARG A 187 5.65 -6.08 14.68
C ARG A 187 4.70 -5.18 15.46
N GLY A 188 3.58 -4.79 14.84
CA GLY A 188 2.50 -4.03 15.47
C GLY A 188 1.58 -4.86 16.39
N GLY A 189 1.87 -6.14 16.61
CA GLY A 189 1.09 -7.04 17.44
C GLY A 189 0.31 -8.09 16.64
N ILE A 190 -0.59 -8.79 17.32
CA ILE A 190 -1.43 -9.82 16.69
C ILE A 190 -2.67 -9.18 16.07
N VAL A 191 -2.90 -9.51 14.80
CA VAL A 191 -4.09 -9.15 14.03
C VAL A 191 -4.78 -10.43 13.61
N HIS A 192 -6.11 -10.43 13.60
CA HIS A 192 -6.88 -11.58 13.16
C HIS A 192 -7.51 -11.31 11.79
N ALA A 193 -7.64 -12.36 10.99
CA ALA A 193 -8.33 -12.34 9.72
C ALA A 193 -9.30 -13.52 9.64
N GLN A 194 -10.52 -13.28 9.17
CA GLN A 194 -11.44 -14.33 8.77
C GLN A 194 -11.14 -14.70 7.31
N VAL A 195 -10.73 -15.95 7.08
CA VAL A 195 -10.30 -16.45 5.76
C VAL A 195 -11.28 -17.51 5.26
N GLY A 196 -11.67 -17.40 4.00
CA GLY A 196 -12.56 -18.35 3.34
C GLY A 196 -11.95 -19.76 3.20
N PRO A 197 -12.76 -20.80 2.94
CA PRO A 197 -12.32 -22.20 2.89
C PRO A 197 -11.15 -22.48 1.93
N THR A 198 -11.08 -21.75 0.82
CA THR A 198 -10.07 -21.91 -0.24
C THR A 198 -8.88 -20.94 -0.09
N GLY A 199 -8.94 -19.99 0.85
CA GLY A 199 -7.97 -18.90 0.93
C GLY A 199 -8.01 -17.94 -0.26
N GLU A 200 -9.14 -17.86 -0.97
CA GLU A 200 -9.37 -16.90 -2.07
C GLU A 200 -9.99 -15.58 -1.61
N SER A 201 -10.37 -15.49 -0.33
CA SER A 201 -10.85 -14.25 0.29
C SER A 201 -10.45 -14.19 1.76
N ALA A 202 -10.21 -12.98 2.24
CA ALA A 202 -9.94 -12.70 3.64
C ALA A 202 -10.52 -11.36 4.06
N VAL A 203 -10.91 -11.25 5.32
CA VAL A 203 -11.40 -10.03 5.96
C VAL A 203 -10.60 -9.82 7.24
N LEU A 204 -9.94 -8.68 7.40
CA LEU A 204 -9.30 -8.32 8.66
C LEU A 204 -10.36 -8.02 9.71
N GLU A 205 -10.15 -8.48 10.94
CA GLU A 205 -11.03 -8.12 12.05
C GLU A 205 -11.09 -6.61 12.25
N GLU A 206 -12.21 -6.19 12.83
CA GLU A 206 -12.54 -4.79 12.99
C GLU A 206 -11.49 -4.01 13.79
N ARG A 207 -11.33 -2.75 13.43
CA ARG A 207 -10.46 -1.80 14.11
C ARG A 207 -11.24 -0.55 14.46
N ALA A 208 -10.88 0.05 15.59
CA ALA A 208 -11.45 1.33 15.99
C ALA A 208 -11.05 2.42 14.99
N CYS A 209 -12.03 3.15 14.49
CA CYS A 209 -11.84 4.31 13.64
C CYS A 209 -11.78 5.58 14.49
N GLN A 210 -10.83 6.45 14.17
CA GLN A 210 -10.70 7.79 14.72
C GLN A 210 -11.01 8.79 13.62
N VAL A 211 -11.83 9.80 13.94
CA VAL A 211 -12.19 10.87 13.00
C VAL A 211 -11.96 12.21 13.69
N GLY A 212 -11.09 13.02 13.10
CA GLY A 212 -10.72 14.33 13.60
C GLY A 212 -11.78 15.41 13.31
N PRO A 213 -11.56 16.64 13.81
CA PRO A 213 -12.38 17.80 13.46
C PRO A 213 -12.30 18.10 11.95
N PRO A 214 -13.27 18.85 11.41
CA PRO A 214 -13.20 19.30 10.02
C PRO A 214 -11.99 20.23 9.81
N VAL A 215 -11.39 20.14 8.63
CA VAL A 215 -10.30 21.02 8.17
C VAL A 215 -10.76 21.87 7.00
N VAL A 216 -10.03 22.96 6.72
CA VAL A 216 -10.30 23.82 5.56
C VAL A 216 -9.99 23.04 4.27
N PRO A 217 -10.94 22.90 3.33
CA PRO A 217 -10.76 22.07 2.14
C PRO A 217 -9.69 22.55 1.17
N ASP A 218 -9.47 23.87 1.05
CA ASP A 218 -8.70 24.52 -0.01
C ASP A 218 -7.36 23.83 -0.30
N LEU A 219 -6.52 23.65 0.72
CA LEU A 219 -5.19 23.05 0.57
C LEU A 219 -5.25 21.54 0.30
N VAL A 220 -6.32 20.86 0.73
CA VAL A 220 -6.52 19.43 0.46
C VAL A 220 -6.97 19.21 -0.97
N CYS A 221 -7.89 20.04 -1.48
CA CYS A 221 -8.30 20.05 -2.89
C CYS A 221 -7.10 20.40 -3.80
N GLU A 222 -6.36 21.46 -3.48
CA GLU A 222 -5.16 21.85 -4.24
C GLU A 222 -4.12 20.73 -4.31
N ALA A 223 -4.00 19.93 -3.24
CA ALA A 223 -3.06 18.83 -3.17
C ALA A 223 -3.37 17.67 -4.12
N VAL A 224 -4.59 17.61 -4.66
CA VAL A 224 -5.04 16.63 -5.66
C VAL A 224 -5.53 17.31 -6.94
N GLY A 225 -5.11 18.55 -7.21
CA GLY A 225 -5.41 19.25 -8.46
C GLY A 225 -6.86 19.78 -8.58
N LEU A 226 -7.65 19.74 -7.51
CA LEU A 226 -9.05 20.14 -7.52
C LEU A 226 -9.27 21.61 -7.10
N ALA A 227 -10.40 22.17 -7.51
CA ALA A 227 -10.84 23.48 -7.06
C ALA A 227 -11.23 23.46 -5.56
N PRO A 228 -11.08 24.57 -4.83
CA PRO A 228 -11.40 24.63 -3.39
C PRO A 228 -12.84 24.24 -3.04
N ASP A 229 -13.78 24.44 -3.95
CA ASP A 229 -15.21 24.14 -3.81
C ASP A 229 -15.60 22.71 -4.26
N ALA A 230 -14.65 21.88 -4.69
CA ALA A 230 -14.90 20.49 -5.08
C ALA A 230 -15.36 19.59 -3.91
N ALA A 231 -15.10 19.99 -2.67
CA ALA A 231 -15.51 19.24 -1.49
C ALA A 231 -17.03 19.29 -1.29
N VAL A 232 -17.72 18.16 -1.42
CA VAL A 232 -19.18 18.05 -1.25
C VAL A 232 -19.60 17.80 0.21
N GLY A 233 -18.64 17.80 1.13
CA GLY A 233 -18.84 17.55 2.56
C GLY A 233 -17.59 17.91 3.38
N PRO A 234 -17.63 17.75 4.72
CA PRO A 234 -16.53 18.15 5.59
C PRO A 234 -15.28 17.29 5.35
N VAL A 235 -14.19 17.92 4.97
CA VAL A 235 -12.87 17.27 4.89
C VAL A 235 -12.37 17.00 6.30
N ARG A 236 -11.95 15.76 6.60
CA ARG A 236 -11.48 15.36 7.93
C ARG A 236 -10.31 14.41 7.82
N LEU A 237 -9.42 14.46 8.81
CA LEU A 237 -8.48 13.37 9.04
C LEU A 237 -9.25 12.18 9.64
N ALA A 238 -9.15 11.02 9.02
CA ALA A 238 -9.69 9.77 9.57
C ALA A 238 -8.64 8.66 9.54
N SER A 239 -8.75 7.70 10.46
CA SER A 239 -7.77 6.62 10.60
C SER A 239 -8.34 5.39 11.27
N ALA A 240 -7.82 4.21 10.93
CA ALA A 240 -7.90 2.99 11.74
C ALA A 240 -6.49 2.37 11.95
N GLY A 241 -5.46 3.23 11.98
CA GLY A 241 -4.04 2.88 12.09
C GLY A 241 -3.15 3.83 11.29
N LEU A 242 -3.49 4.08 10.03
CA LEU A 242 -2.83 5.07 9.16
C LEU A 242 -3.80 6.20 8.84
N GLY A 243 -3.36 7.46 8.92
CA GLY A 243 -4.23 8.63 8.79
C GLY A 243 -4.39 9.08 7.34
N PHE A 244 -5.61 9.37 6.91
CA PHE A 244 -5.90 9.91 5.58
C PHE A 244 -6.76 11.17 5.68
N ALA A 245 -6.46 12.17 4.86
CA ALA A 245 -7.39 13.26 4.62
C ALA A 245 -8.54 12.72 3.75
N CYS A 246 -9.71 12.53 4.35
CA CYS A 246 -10.91 12.10 3.64
C CYS A 246 -11.56 13.31 2.99
N LEU A 247 -11.49 13.36 1.66
CA LEU A 247 -12.02 14.41 0.80
C LEU A 247 -13.23 13.87 0.00
N PRO A 248 -14.47 14.07 0.48
CA PRO A 248 -15.66 13.70 -0.28
C PRO A 248 -15.85 14.66 -1.46
N VAL A 249 -16.08 14.16 -2.67
CA VAL A 249 -16.22 14.96 -3.90
C VAL A 249 -17.37 14.47 -4.78
N SER A 250 -17.65 15.19 -5.88
CA SER A 250 -18.55 14.73 -6.93
C SER A 250 -17.89 13.63 -7.80
N ALA A 251 -18.68 12.90 -8.57
CA ALA A 251 -18.14 11.90 -9.49
C ALA A 251 -17.24 12.52 -10.57
N ALA A 252 -17.56 13.74 -11.03
CA ALA A 252 -16.75 14.45 -12.01
C ALA A 252 -15.39 14.87 -11.42
N ASP A 253 -15.40 15.38 -10.19
CA ASP A 253 -14.18 15.80 -9.50
C ASP A 253 -13.26 14.61 -9.19
N LEU A 254 -13.83 13.44 -8.83
CA LEU A 254 -13.05 12.21 -8.63
C LEU A 254 -12.23 11.85 -9.88
N GLU A 255 -12.82 11.92 -11.07
CA GLU A 255 -12.11 11.65 -12.33
C GLU A 255 -11.03 12.69 -12.61
N SER A 256 -11.29 13.96 -12.28
CA SER A 256 -10.34 15.06 -12.54
C SER A 256 -9.19 15.16 -11.54
N ALA A 257 -9.23 14.42 -10.42
CA ALA A 257 -8.17 14.47 -9.42
C ALA A 257 -6.82 14.03 -9.98
N GLU A 258 -5.75 14.71 -9.56
CA GLU A 258 -4.40 14.52 -10.08
C GLU A 258 -3.45 13.96 -9.01
N ALA A 259 -2.55 13.07 -9.45
CA ALA A 259 -1.51 12.53 -8.59
C ALA A 259 -0.35 13.54 -8.45
N LEU A 260 -0.42 14.38 -7.41
CA LEU A 260 0.56 15.43 -7.11
C LEU A 260 1.33 15.11 -5.80
N PRO A 261 2.24 14.11 -5.79
CA PRO A 261 2.81 13.54 -4.56
C PRO A 261 3.55 14.57 -3.69
N HIS A 262 4.18 15.57 -4.30
CA HIS A 262 4.84 16.67 -3.59
C HIS A 262 3.87 17.55 -2.80
N ARG A 263 2.64 17.76 -3.31
CA ARG A 263 1.62 18.52 -2.59
C ARG A 263 1.00 17.69 -1.48
N VAL A 264 0.73 16.40 -1.75
CA VAL A 264 0.26 15.45 -0.74
C VAL A 264 1.24 15.38 0.44
N ALA A 265 2.55 15.30 0.16
CA ALA A 265 3.60 15.28 1.18
C ALA A 265 3.58 16.53 2.09
N ALA A 266 3.20 17.68 1.56
CA ALA A 266 3.21 18.95 2.29
C ALA A 266 1.98 19.17 3.18
N LEU A 267 0.94 18.34 3.09
CA LEU A 267 -0.31 18.53 3.84
C LEU A 267 -0.12 18.51 5.35
N ALA A 268 0.69 17.58 5.86
CA ALA A 268 0.92 17.42 7.29
C ALA A 268 1.50 18.68 7.94
N GLU A 269 2.31 19.44 7.19
CA GLU A 269 2.97 20.67 7.66
C GLU A 269 2.09 21.90 7.43
N ARG A 270 1.29 21.90 6.36
CA ARG A 270 0.57 23.09 5.89
C ARG A 270 -0.88 23.18 6.39
N VAL A 271 -1.48 22.08 6.83
CA VAL A 271 -2.90 22.03 7.19
C VAL A 271 -3.08 21.67 8.67
N PRO A 272 -3.49 22.62 9.52
CA PRO A 272 -3.86 22.32 10.90
C PRO A 272 -4.92 21.22 10.97
N GLY A 273 -4.71 20.24 11.85
CA GLY A 273 -5.59 19.08 11.98
C GLY A 273 -5.25 17.89 11.05
N LEU A 274 -4.27 18.03 10.15
CA LEU A 274 -3.73 16.93 9.32
C LEU A 274 -2.36 16.41 9.78
N ALA A 275 -1.96 16.65 11.03
CA ALA A 275 -0.71 16.10 11.56
C ALA A 275 -0.70 14.57 11.44
N GLY A 276 0.34 14.00 10.84
CA GLY A 276 0.44 12.55 10.62
C GLY A 276 -0.48 11.99 9.51
N VAL A 277 -1.00 12.84 8.63
CA VAL A 277 -1.63 12.38 7.38
C VAL A 277 -0.61 11.65 6.52
N PHE A 278 -0.99 10.47 6.03
CA PHE A 278 -0.21 9.68 5.10
C PHE A 278 -0.55 9.98 3.64
N GLY A 279 -1.82 10.30 3.35
CA GLY A 279 -2.28 10.60 2.01
C GLY A 279 -3.68 11.20 1.97
N VAL A 280 -4.21 11.39 0.77
CA VAL A 280 -5.57 11.88 0.54
C VAL A 280 -6.42 10.74 -0.02
N ALA A 281 -7.53 10.46 0.64
CA ALA A 281 -8.58 9.59 0.12
C ALA A 281 -9.65 10.48 -0.50
N VAL A 282 -9.69 10.53 -1.83
CA VAL A 282 -10.70 11.27 -2.61
C VAL A 282 -11.80 10.28 -2.97
N PHE A 283 -13.05 10.58 -2.62
CA PHE A 283 -14.13 9.60 -2.79
C PHE A 283 -15.49 10.24 -3.02
N VAL A 284 -16.35 9.48 -3.69
CA VAL A 284 -17.75 9.85 -3.89
C VAL A 284 -18.57 9.12 -2.82
N PRO A 285 -19.16 9.84 -1.84
CA PRO A 285 -19.75 9.25 -0.63
C PRO A 285 -21.16 8.68 -0.87
N GLN A 286 -21.34 7.84 -1.89
CA GLN A 286 -22.60 7.14 -2.14
C GLN A 286 -22.54 5.70 -1.63
N LEU A 287 -23.66 5.23 -1.10
CA LEU A 287 -23.88 3.84 -0.71
C LEU A 287 -24.89 3.20 -1.68
N PRO A 288 -24.82 1.88 -1.94
CA PRO A 288 -23.95 0.88 -1.29
C PRO A 288 -22.56 0.71 -1.94
N GLU A 289 -22.15 1.60 -2.84
CA GLU A 289 -20.85 1.54 -3.50
C GLU A 289 -20.18 2.92 -3.52
N VAL A 290 -19.04 3.02 -2.85
CA VAL A 290 -18.22 4.22 -2.77
C VAL A 290 -17.12 4.12 -3.83
N ARG A 291 -17.01 5.10 -4.72
CA ARG A 291 -15.88 5.20 -5.66
C ARG A 291 -14.77 6.03 -5.04
N ALA A 292 -13.52 5.60 -5.16
CA ALA A 292 -12.40 6.26 -4.51
C ALA A 292 -11.10 6.24 -5.34
N ARG A 293 -10.24 7.21 -5.06
CA ARG A 293 -8.85 7.28 -5.49
C ARG A 293 -8.00 7.70 -4.29
N VAL A 294 -6.82 7.11 -4.16
CA VAL A 294 -5.96 7.34 -2.99
C VAL A 294 -4.59 7.81 -3.45
N PHE A 295 -4.24 9.03 -3.06
CA PHE A 295 -2.98 9.66 -3.41
C PHE A 295 -2.06 9.68 -2.19
N VAL A 296 -0.83 9.23 -2.38
CA VAL A 296 0.18 9.10 -1.33
C VAL A 296 1.48 9.79 -1.78
N PRO A 297 2.38 10.17 -0.87
CA PRO A 297 3.62 10.81 -1.25
C PRO A 297 4.64 9.81 -1.80
N GLU A 298 5.53 10.28 -2.66
CA GLU A 298 6.74 9.56 -3.02
C GLU A 298 7.63 9.30 -1.78
N PRO A 299 8.44 8.23 -1.76
CA PRO A 299 8.68 7.27 -2.86
C PRO A 299 7.73 6.05 -2.86
N VAL A 300 6.58 6.11 -2.18
CA VAL A 300 5.63 4.98 -2.10
C VAL A 300 5.04 4.69 -3.49
N CYS A 301 4.17 5.59 -3.95
CA CYS A 301 3.66 5.72 -5.31
C CYS A 301 2.96 7.08 -5.40
N ALA A 302 2.54 7.52 -6.59
CA ALA A 302 1.76 8.75 -6.73
C ALA A 302 0.26 8.50 -6.46
N GLU A 303 -0.24 7.33 -6.87
CA GLU A 303 -1.60 6.84 -6.64
C GLU A 303 -1.53 5.34 -6.33
N ASP A 304 -2.23 4.91 -5.26
CA ASP A 304 -2.30 3.52 -4.84
C ASP A 304 -3.59 2.88 -5.38
N PRO A 305 -3.55 1.75 -6.11
CA PRO A 305 -4.75 1.11 -6.64
C PRO A 305 -5.61 0.42 -5.57
N ALA A 306 -5.07 0.09 -4.39
CA ALA A 306 -5.82 -0.65 -3.38
C ALA A 306 -5.38 -0.39 -1.92
N THR A 307 -6.03 0.56 -1.26
CA THR A 307 -5.60 1.03 0.06
C THR A 307 -6.58 0.64 1.17
N GLY A 308 -6.40 -0.55 1.75
CA GLY A 308 -7.27 -1.04 2.83
C GLY A 308 -7.35 -0.12 4.05
N SER A 309 -6.26 0.58 4.39
CA SER A 309 -6.25 1.56 5.48
C SER A 309 -7.07 2.82 5.18
N ALA A 310 -7.05 3.30 3.92
CA ALA A 310 -7.90 4.40 3.47
C ALA A 310 -9.37 3.97 3.42
N ALA A 311 -9.67 2.72 3.05
CA ALA A 311 -11.02 2.17 3.11
C ALA A 311 -11.60 2.21 4.52
N LEU A 312 -10.83 1.81 5.54
CA LEU A 312 -11.25 1.93 6.94
C LEU A 312 -11.40 3.39 7.39
N ALA A 313 -10.54 4.30 6.91
CA ALA A 313 -10.66 5.74 7.19
C ALA A 313 -11.94 6.33 6.60
N MET A 314 -12.25 6.03 5.33
CA MET A 314 -13.49 6.43 4.66
C MET A 314 -14.73 5.83 5.34
N ALA A 315 -14.67 4.57 5.78
CA ALA A 315 -15.73 3.94 6.55
C ALA A 315 -15.99 4.68 7.87
N GLY A 316 -14.92 5.02 8.59
CA GLY A 316 -14.99 5.84 9.79
C GLY A 316 -15.61 7.22 9.53
N TRP A 317 -15.21 7.87 8.43
CA TRP A 317 -15.75 9.15 8.00
C TRP A 317 -17.25 9.07 7.72
N LEU A 318 -17.68 8.12 6.87
CA LEU A 318 -19.09 7.91 6.51
C LEU A 318 -19.95 7.63 7.75
N ALA A 319 -19.42 6.82 8.67
CA ALA A 319 -20.06 6.50 9.94
C ALA A 319 -20.14 7.68 10.90
N HIS A 320 -19.18 8.59 10.84
CA HIS A 320 -19.14 9.79 11.67
C HIS A 320 -20.13 10.85 11.17
N THR A 321 -20.26 11.02 9.87
CA THR A 321 -21.10 12.05 9.25
C THR A 321 -22.53 11.59 8.94
N GLY A 322 -22.76 10.29 8.78
CA GLY A 322 -24.06 9.70 8.49
C GLY A 322 -24.72 9.05 9.71
N PRO A 323 -26.05 8.87 9.69
CA PRO A 323 -26.72 8.05 10.70
C PRO A 323 -26.33 6.57 10.52
N ILE A 324 -25.80 5.96 11.58
CA ILE A 324 -25.56 4.51 11.65
C ILE A 324 -26.31 3.95 12.85
N ASP A 325 -27.53 3.49 12.61
CA ASP A 325 -28.35 2.80 13.60
C ASP A 325 -28.11 1.28 13.58
N LYS A 326 -27.54 0.77 12.48
CA LYS A 326 -27.22 -0.64 12.23
C LYS A 326 -25.89 -0.75 11.47
N PRO A 327 -25.15 -1.87 11.58
CA PRO A 327 -23.96 -2.08 10.78
C PRO A 327 -24.23 -1.83 9.29
N LEU A 328 -23.36 -1.05 8.65
CA LEU A 328 -23.38 -0.80 7.22
C LEU A 328 -22.35 -1.71 6.56
N VAL A 329 -22.78 -2.38 5.51
CA VAL A 329 -21.90 -3.19 4.66
C VAL A 329 -21.99 -2.64 3.25
N PHE A 330 -20.85 -2.27 2.68
CA PHE A 330 -20.76 -1.65 1.37
C PHE A 330 -19.41 -1.98 0.73
N ASP A 331 -19.31 -1.69 -0.57
CA ASP A 331 -18.06 -1.88 -1.30
C ASP A 331 -17.41 -0.52 -1.59
N ILE A 332 -16.08 -0.49 -1.55
CA ILE A 332 -15.28 0.62 -2.05
C ILE A 332 -14.61 0.15 -3.33
N VAL A 333 -14.91 0.83 -4.43
CA VAL A 333 -14.26 0.63 -5.73
C VAL A 333 -13.17 1.68 -5.88
N GLN A 334 -11.91 1.24 -5.80
CA GLN A 334 -10.74 2.11 -5.82
C GLN A 334 -9.93 1.92 -7.11
N GLY A 335 -9.40 3.01 -7.65
CA GLY A 335 -8.48 3.00 -8.80
C GLY A 335 -9.03 3.69 -10.04
N THR A 336 -8.41 3.42 -11.18
CA THR A 336 -8.77 3.99 -12.50
C THR A 336 -8.74 2.91 -13.58
N THR A 337 -9.14 3.24 -14.81
CA THR A 337 -9.04 2.33 -15.96
C THR A 337 -7.60 1.92 -16.23
N GLU A 338 -6.64 2.83 -16.04
CA GLU A 338 -5.22 2.62 -16.30
C GLU A 338 -4.54 1.77 -15.22
N LEU A 339 -4.91 1.96 -13.96
CA LEU A 339 -4.35 1.23 -12.82
C LEU A 339 -5.08 -0.09 -12.53
N GLY A 340 -6.30 -0.24 -13.05
CA GLY A 340 -7.23 -1.29 -12.67
C GLY A 340 -8.03 -0.93 -11.41
N PHE A 341 -9.21 -1.55 -11.30
CA PHE A 341 -10.11 -1.34 -10.17
C PHE A 341 -9.98 -2.43 -9.12
N SER A 342 -9.89 -2.00 -7.86
CA SER A 342 -9.96 -2.83 -6.67
C SER A 342 -11.33 -2.73 -6.03
N ARG A 343 -11.87 -3.84 -5.52
CA ARG A 343 -13.13 -3.89 -4.77
C ARG A 343 -12.88 -4.33 -3.33
N LEU A 344 -13.01 -3.40 -2.39
CA LEU A 344 -12.82 -3.63 -0.97
C LEU A 344 -14.19 -3.72 -0.29
N ARG A 345 -14.50 -4.88 0.29
CA ARG A 345 -15.69 -5.10 1.10
C ARG A 345 -15.45 -4.50 2.48
N VAL A 346 -16.30 -3.56 2.88
CA VAL A 346 -16.20 -2.88 4.17
C VAL A 346 -17.46 -3.15 4.98
N GLU A 347 -17.26 -3.44 6.26
CA GLU A 347 -18.33 -3.38 7.26
C GLU A 347 -17.95 -2.35 8.31
N VAL A 348 -18.89 -1.47 8.66
CA VAL A 348 -18.70 -0.46 9.70
C VAL A 348 -19.89 -0.45 10.64
N ARG A 349 -19.61 -0.35 11.93
CA ARG A 349 -20.62 -0.26 12.98
C ARG A 349 -20.27 0.81 13.99
N ARG A 350 -21.30 1.35 14.63
CA ARG A 350 -21.18 2.21 15.81
C ARG A 350 -21.65 1.42 17.03
N ASN A 351 -20.84 1.36 18.08
CA ASN A 351 -21.24 0.73 19.34
C ASN A 351 -22.13 1.68 20.18
N ALA A 352 -22.70 1.16 21.28
CA ALA A 352 -23.56 1.94 22.16
C ALA A 352 -22.86 3.18 22.76
N ASP A 353 -21.54 3.10 22.97
CA ASP A 353 -20.73 4.20 23.50
C ASP A 353 -20.31 5.22 22.41
N GLY A 354 -20.82 5.07 21.19
CA GLY A 354 -20.58 5.97 20.06
C GLY A 354 -19.28 5.73 19.30
N GLY A 355 -18.45 4.79 19.73
CA GLY A 355 -17.22 4.35 19.06
C GLY A 355 -17.51 3.65 17.73
N ILE A 356 -16.70 3.97 16.72
CA ILE A 356 -16.85 3.45 15.36
C ILE A 356 -15.80 2.37 15.12
N PHE A 357 -16.23 1.24 14.57
CA PHE A 357 -15.37 0.10 14.26
C PHE A 357 -15.63 -0.34 12.82
N ALA A 358 -14.57 -0.58 12.07
CA ALA A 358 -14.68 -1.04 10.69
C ALA A 358 -13.74 -2.21 10.41
N SER A 359 -14.19 -3.13 9.57
CA SER A 359 -13.41 -4.21 8.97
C SER A 359 -13.31 -4.02 7.47
N VAL A 360 -12.28 -4.60 6.87
CA VAL A 360 -12.05 -4.56 5.42
C VAL A 360 -11.57 -5.91 4.93
N GLY A 361 -12.07 -6.34 3.79
CA GLY A 361 -11.68 -7.58 3.15
C GLY A 361 -12.01 -7.63 1.67
N GLY A 362 -11.67 -8.74 1.04
CA GLY A 362 -11.98 -8.97 -0.37
C GLY A 362 -11.25 -10.18 -0.94
N GLY A 363 -11.29 -10.29 -2.26
CA GLY A 363 -10.67 -11.38 -3.00
C GLY A 363 -9.14 -11.31 -2.97
N VAL A 364 -8.49 -12.47 -3.02
CA VAL A 364 -7.05 -12.58 -3.20
C VAL A 364 -6.75 -13.63 -4.27
N ARG A 365 -6.16 -13.20 -5.38
CA ARG A 365 -5.87 -14.06 -6.53
C ARG A 365 -4.36 -14.20 -6.72
N THR A 366 -3.86 -15.41 -6.91
CA THR A 366 -2.47 -15.60 -7.34
C THR A 366 -2.32 -15.33 -8.83
N LEU A 367 -1.33 -14.52 -9.21
CA LEU A 367 -0.92 -14.31 -10.60
C LEU A 367 0.27 -15.18 -10.99
N LEU A 368 1.28 -15.22 -10.12
CA LEU A 368 2.52 -15.96 -10.37
C LEU A 368 2.88 -16.78 -9.14
N LYS A 369 3.29 -18.02 -9.35
CA LYS A 369 3.92 -18.88 -8.35
C LYS A 369 5.31 -19.24 -8.80
N GLY A 370 6.26 -19.22 -7.88
CA GLY A 370 7.64 -19.55 -8.18
C GLY A 370 8.48 -19.77 -6.94
N GLN A 371 9.79 -19.74 -7.15
CA GLN A 371 10.81 -19.97 -6.15
C GLN A 371 11.87 -18.87 -6.26
N LEU A 372 12.24 -18.29 -5.12
CA LEU A 372 13.36 -17.36 -5.01
C LEU A 372 14.62 -18.15 -4.69
N MET A 373 15.57 -18.11 -5.63
CA MET A 373 16.88 -18.72 -5.48
C MET A 373 17.81 -17.73 -4.77
N THR A 374 18.07 -17.97 -3.48
CA THR A 374 19.00 -17.16 -2.67
C THR A 374 20.39 -17.78 -2.56
N GLY A 375 20.53 -19.05 -2.95
CA GLY A 375 21.77 -19.82 -2.80
C GLY A 375 22.16 -20.04 -1.33
N LYS A 376 23.27 -20.74 -1.08
CA LYS A 376 23.88 -20.73 0.25
C LYS A 376 24.45 -19.35 0.50
N MET A 377 23.74 -18.55 1.30
CA MET A 377 24.22 -17.26 1.78
C MET A 377 25.45 -17.54 2.66
N VAL A 378 26.64 -17.41 2.07
CA VAL A 378 27.89 -17.48 2.83
C VAL A 378 27.95 -16.20 3.66
N ASP A 379 27.94 -16.35 4.99
CA ASP A 379 28.20 -15.25 5.92
C ASP A 379 29.49 -14.55 5.48
N ARG A 380 29.35 -13.34 4.92
CA ARG A 380 30.49 -12.44 4.77
C ARG A 380 30.62 -11.74 6.11
N ALA A 381 31.45 -12.32 6.97
CA ALA A 381 31.92 -11.76 8.23
C ALA A 381 32.52 -10.36 8.06
#